data_AF-A0A2V6C0G1-F1
#
_entry.id   AF-A0A2V6C0G1-F1
#
_cell.length_a   1.000
_cell.length_b   1.000
_cell.length_c   1.000
_cell.angle_alpha   90.00
_cell.angle_beta   90.00
_cell.angle_gamma   90.00
#
_symmetry.space_group_name_H-M   'P 1'
#
loop_
_entity.id
_entity.type
_entity.pdbx_description
1 polymer ?
#
loop_
_entity_poly.entity_id
_entity_poly.type
_entity_poly.pdbx_seq_one_letter_code
_entity_poly.pdbx_strand_id
1 'polypeptide(L)'
;MLVRGRTALLLLPIAAGVLIGAEPAKLAPDQMAKAARTDTITIPTPGELFAALQKPGKPNWTGAYRAPIPTTYKNRAQLALNLGGLIADGFIAVEAQDSQQVKNIGSDVIKLAKALGVSQNILSRSNSINDFAETNQWDSLQEELEATQNEVKNSMQSHSDQDLVILVSIGGWIRGTQVVSGSVAAN
;
A
#
# COMPACT_ATOMS: atom_id res chain seq x y z
N MET A 1 -24.32 70.94 -19.62
CA MET A 1 -24.06 69.94 -18.56
C MET A 1 -24.71 68.62 -18.96
N LEU A 2 -23.95 67.67 -19.49
CA LEU A 2 -24.34 66.26 -19.60
C LEU A 2 -23.07 65.44 -19.87
N VAL A 3 -22.45 64.88 -18.84
CA VAL A 3 -21.27 64.00 -18.96
C VAL A 3 -21.79 62.56 -19.03
N ARG A 4 -21.61 61.92 -20.19
CA ARG A 4 -21.88 60.49 -20.42
C ARG A 4 -20.83 59.66 -19.66
N GLY A 5 -21.26 58.93 -18.63
CA GLY A 5 -20.43 57.95 -17.93
C GLY A 5 -20.18 56.72 -18.81
N ARG A 6 -18.90 56.45 -19.12
CA ARG A 6 -18.47 55.21 -19.79
C ARG A 6 -18.24 54.16 -18.70
N THR A 7 -19.17 53.21 -18.58
CA THR A 7 -18.96 51.97 -17.81
C THR A 7 -17.96 51.08 -18.54
N ALA A 8 -16.74 50.98 -18.00
CA ALA A 8 -15.75 50.01 -18.46
C ALA A 8 -16.02 48.66 -17.76
N LEU A 9 -16.44 47.67 -18.54
CA LEU A 9 -16.61 46.29 -18.12
C LEU A 9 -15.20 45.64 -18.02
N LEU A 10 -14.69 45.47 -16.80
CA LEU A 10 -13.45 44.75 -16.54
C LEU A 10 -13.71 43.24 -16.64
N LEU A 11 -13.31 42.64 -17.76
CA LEU A 11 -13.19 41.20 -17.93
C LEU A 11 -11.97 40.70 -17.12
N LEU A 12 -12.24 40.02 -16.01
CA LEU A 12 -11.24 39.28 -15.24
C LEU A 12 -10.93 37.95 -15.98
N PRO A 13 -9.67 37.67 -16.33
CA PRO A 13 -9.30 36.36 -16.85
C PRO A 13 -9.32 35.35 -15.70
N ILE A 14 -10.19 34.35 -15.80
CA ILE A 14 -10.16 33.14 -14.96
C ILE A 14 -8.91 32.38 -15.36
N ALA A 15 -7.83 32.52 -14.60
CA ALA A 15 -6.64 31.69 -14.74
C ALA A 15 -7.00 30.28 -14.29
N ALA A 16 -7.21 29.38 -15.26
CA ALA A 16 -7.28 27.95 -15.01
C ALA A 16 -5.89 27.47 -14.54
N GLY A 17 -5.72 27.41 -13.22
CA GLY A 17 -4.55 26.80 -12.61
C GLY A 17 -4.55 25.31 -12.88
N VAL A 18 -3.63 24.88 -13.74
CA VAL A 18 -3.26 23.47 -13.90
C VAL A 18 -2.67 23.03 -12.56
N LEU A 19 -3.38 22.17 -11.83
CA LEU A 19 -2.85 21.44 -10.68
C LEU A 19 -1.83 20.41 -11.19
N ILE A 20 -0.62 20.89 -11.45
CA ILE A 20 0.55 20.02 -11.58
C ILE A 20 0.86 19.56 -10.15
N GLY A 21 0.69 18.26 -9.88
CA GLY A 21 1.08 17.67 -8.61
C GLY A 21 2.56 17.95 -8.38
N ALA A 22 2.85 18.85 -7.43
CA ALA A 22 4.21 19.16 -7.03
C ALA A 22 4.82 17.90 -6.40
N GLU A 23 6.03 17.52 -6.83
CA GLU A 23 6.82 16.55 -6.07
C GLU A 23 6.86 17.00 -4.61
N PRO A 24 6.55 16.10 -3.65
CA PRO A 24 6.60 16.46 -2.24
C PRO A 24 8.00 16.97 -1.91
N ALA A 25 8.07 18.16 -1.33
CA ALA A 25 9.33 18.81 -1.00
C ALA A 25 10.17 17.89 -0.11
N LYS A 26 11.38 17.56 -0.58
CA LYS A 26 12.34 16.80 0.22
C LYS A 26 12.69 17.61 1.46
N LEU A 27 12.81 16.96 2.61
CA LEU A 27 13.27 17.60 3.83
C LEU A 27 14.68 18.18 3.60
N ALA A 28 14.87 19.43 3.99
CA ALA A 28 16.16 20.09 3.86
C ALA A 28 17.19 19.46 4.81
N PRO A 29 18.50 19.52 4.51
CA PRO A 29 19.54 18.85 5.30
C PRO A 29 19.56 19.27 6.79
N ASP A 30 19.25 20.53 7.07
CA ASP A 30 19.09 21.10 8.41
C ASP A 30 17.88 20.52 9.16
N GLN A 31 16.78 20.25 8.45
CA GLN A 31 15.61 19.59 9.03
C GLN A 31 15.86 18.10 9.33
N MET A 32 16.80 17.48 8.62
CA MET A 32 17.25 16.11 8.87
C MET A 32 18.47 16.04 9.82
N ALA A 33 18.96 17.16 10.36
CA ALA A 33 20.18 17.20 11.16
C ALA A 33 20.11 16.38 12.46
N LYS A 34 18.90 16.12 12.97
CA LYS A 34 18.65 15.29 14.16
C LYS A 34 18.31 13.83 13.83
N ALA A 35 18.20 13.49 12.54
CA ALA A 35 17.89 12.13 12.14
C ALA A 35 19.13 11.25 12.31
N ALA A 36 19.02 10.22 13.14
CA ALA A 36 20.01 9.15 13.16
C ALA A 36 19.90 8.39 11.83
N ARG A 37 20.94 8.48 10.99
CA ARG A 37 21.01 7.73 9.73
C ARG A 37 21.59 6.35 10.02
N THR A 38 20.75 5.33 9.93
CA THR A 38 21.19 3.96 9.68
C THR A 38 21.21 3.75 8.17
N ASP A 39 22.20 3.02 7.66
CA ASP A 39 22.52 2.98 6.22
C ASP A 39 21.27 2.73 5.35
N THR A 40 21.11 3.61 4.35
CA THR A 40 20.12 3.58 3.26
C THR A 40 18.83 2.84 3.61
N ILE A 41 17.83 3.56 4.14
CA ILE A 41 16.43 3.08 4.17
C ILE A 41 15.98 2.90 2.72
N THR A 42 16.23 1.71 2.17
CA THR A 42 15.28 1.10 1.25
C THR A 42 14.01 0.92 2.05
N ILE A 43 12.86 1.20 1.44
CA ILE A 43 11.58 0.85 2.04
C ILE A 43 11.40 -0.65 1.74
N PRO A 44 11.72 -1.59 2.67
CA PRO A 44 11.47 -2.99 2.41
C PRO A 44 9.99 -3.25 2.14
N THR A 45 9.73 -4.30 1.39
CA THR A 45 8.39 -4.88 1.32
C THR A 45 7.98 -5.37 2.72
N PRO A 46 6.68 -5.48 3.01
CA PRO A 46 6.23 -6.16 4.23
C PRO A 46 6.86 -7.54 4.40
N GLY A 47 7.06 -8.32 3.32
CA GLY A 47 7.75 -9.61 3.35
C GLY A 47 9.20 -9.51 3.82
N GLU A 48 9.99 -8.59 3.27
CA GLU A 48 11.38 -8.34 3.69
C GLU A 48 11.47 -7.88 5.16
N LEU A 49 10.52 -7.06 5.61
CA LEU A 49 10.41 -6.68 7.02
C LEU A 49 10.14 -7.92 7.88
N PHE A 50 9.18 -8.77 7.52
CA PHE A 50 8.83 -9.98 8.28
C PHE A 50 9.97 -11.00 8.32
N ALA A 51 10.68 -11.22 7.21
CA ALA A 51 11.87 -12.07 7.16
C ALA A 51 12.97 -11.56 8.12
N ALA A 52 13.15 -10.23 8.24
CA ALA A 52 14.09 -9.66 9.20
C ALA A 52 13.69 -9.89 10.67
N LEU A 53 12.38 -9.92 10.97
CA LEU A 53 11.86 -10.15 12.32
C LEU A 53 12.03 -11.57 12.83
N GLN A 54 12.12 -12.55 11.94
CA GLN A 54 12.32 -13.94 12.35
C GLN A 54 13.71 -14.20 12.94
N LYS A 55 14.69 -13.33 12.65
CA LYS A 55 16.08 -13.47 13.12
C LYS A 55 16.22 -13.46 14.65
N PRO A 56 15.59 -12.55 15.40
CA PRO A 56 15.62 -12.57 16.87
C PRO A 56 14.71 -13.62 17.53
N GLY A 57 13.76 -14.24 16.81
CA GLY A 57 12.85 -15.26 17.33
C GLY A 57 11.65 -15.48 16.40
N LYS A 58 10.91 -16.60 16.53
CA LYS A 58 9.71 -16.87 15.72
C LYS A 58 8.50 -16.11 16.27
N PRO A 59 7.94 -15.12 15.56
CA PRO A 59 6.73 -14.41 15.99
C PRO A 59 5.52 -15.34 16.05
N ASN A 60 4.56 -15.06 16.94
CA ASN A 60 3.26 -15.73 16.93
C ASN A 60 2.40 -15.18 15.77
N TRP A 61 2.55 -15.74 14.58
CA TRP A 61 1.88 -15.26 13.36
C TRP A 61 0.35 -15.41 13.41
N THR A 62 -0.17 -16.50 14.00
CA THR A 62 -1.61 -16.69 14.17
C THR A 62 -2.20 -15.72 15.20
N GLY A 63 -1.45 -15.38 16.25
CA GLY A 63 -1.79 -14.32 17.20
C GLY A 63 -1.77 -12.92 16.59
N ALA A 64 -1.14 -12.73 15.43
CA ALA A 64 -1.10 -11.45 14.72
C ALA A 64 -2.33 -11.22 13.84
N TYR A 65 -3.24 -12.19 13.68
CA TYR A 65 -4.46 -12.02 12.91
C TYR A 65 -5.36 -10.92 13.47
N ARG A 66 -6.12 -10.29 12.56
CA ARG A 66 -7.13 -9.28 12.90
C ARG A 66 -8.49 -9.68 12.33
N ALA A 67 -9.54 -9.06 12.84
CA ALA A 67 -10.87 -9.21 12.25
C ALA A 67 -10.87 -8.74 10.78
N PRO A 68 -11.67 -9.36 9.90
CA PRO A 68 -11.81 -8.93 8.51
C PRO A 68 -12.15 -7.44 8.42
N ILE A 69 -11.49 -6.75 7.50
CA ILE A 69 -11.77 -5.34 7.23
C ILE A 69 -12.82 -5.20 6.13
N PRO A 70 -13.59 -4.09 6.07
CA PRO A 70 -14.46 -3.82 4.93
C PRO A 70 -13.66 -3.81 3.63
N THR A 71 -14.30 -4.21 2.53
CA THR A 71 -13.74 -4.15 1.17
C THR A 71 -14.43 -3.12 0.28
N THR A 72 -15.30 -2.31 0.87
CA THR A 72 -16.03 -1.22 0.19
C THR A 72 -15.73 0.09 0.90
N TYR A 73 -15.09 1.03 0.19
CA TYR A 73 -14.74 2.34 0.71
C TYR A 73 -15.18 3.44 -0.26
N LYS A 74 -15.49 4.61 0.28
CA LYS A 74 -15.99 5.75 -0.50
C LYS A 74 -14.90 6.51 -1.26
N ASN A 75 -13.63 6.39 -0.85
CA ASN A 75 -12.52 7.11 -1.48
C ASN A 75 -11.36 6.18 -1.86
N ARG A 76 -10.66 6.53 -2.94
CA ARG A 76 -9.53 5.75 -3.49
C ARG A 76 -8.34 5.71 -2.55
N ALA A 77 -8.12 6.75 -1.75
CA ALA A 77 -7.05 6.79 -0.75
C ALA A 77 -7.20 5.71 0.33
N GLN A 78 -8.41 5.51 0.85
CA GLN A 78 -8.73 4.44 1.81
C GLN A 78 -8.64 3.07 1.14
N LEU A 79 -9.10 2.93 -0.12
CA LEU A 79 -8.92 1.68 -0.86
C LEU A 79 -7.43 1.32 -0.95
N ALA A 80 -6.57 2.27 -1.34
CA ALA A 80 -5.13 2.09 -1.47
C ALA A 80 -4.47 1.76 -0.12
N LEU A 81 -4.77 2.54 0.93
CA LEU A 81 -4.23 2.31 2.27
C LEU A 81 -4.60 0.93 2.82
N ASN A 82 -5.87 0.53 2.68
CA ASN A 82 -6.34 -0.78 3.16
C ASN A 82 -5.82 -1.93 2.29
N LEU A 83 -5.63 -1.73 0.99
CA LEU A 83 -5.00 -2.70 0.11
C LEU A 83 -3.57 -3.01 0.57
N GLY A 84 -2.79 -1.98 0.92
CA GLY A 84 -1.48 -2.15 1.54
C GLY A 84 -1.51 -3.02 2.79
N GLY A 85 -2.46 -2.75 3.68
CA GLY A 85 -2.65 -3.53 4.90
C GLY A 85 -3.04 -5.00 4.64
N LEU A 86 -3.91 -5.26 3.66
CA LEU A 86 -4.28 -6.63 3.27
C LEU A 86 -3.11 -7.40 2.63
N ILE A 87 -2.26 -6.74 1.84
CA ILE A 87 -1.05 -7.37 1.30
C ILE A 87 -0.15 -7.83 2.45
N ALA A 88 0.04 -6.98 3.47
CA ALA A 88 0.78 -7.35 4.67
C ALA A 88 0.10 -8.51 5.45
N ASP A 89 -1.22 -8.52 5.56
CA ASP A 89 -1.95 -9.67 6.13
C ASP A 89 -1.71 -10.97 5.33
N GLY A 90 -1.60 -10.86 4.00
CA GLY A 90 -1.29 -11.99 3.12
C GLY A 90 0.05 -12.64 3.49
N PHE A 91 1.09 -11.83 3.66
CA PHE A 91 2.38 -12.34 4.14
C PHE A 91 2.29 -12.98 5.53
N ILE A 92 1.54 -12.40 6.47
CA ILE A 92 1.33 -13.01 7.80
C ILE A 92 0.68 -14.39 7.68
N ALA A 93 -0.29 -14.55 6.77
CA ALA A 93 -0.93 -15.83 6.52
C ALA A 93 0.02 -16.87 5.90
N VAL A 94 0.93 -16.44 5.01
CA VAL A 94 1.99 -17.30 4.46
C VAL A 94 2.97 -17.75 5.53
N GLU A 95 3.41 -16.83 6.38
CA GLU A 95 4.32 -17.12 7.50
C GLU A 95 3.67 -18.04 8.56
N ALA A 96 2.36 -17.93 8.73
CA ALA A 96 1.55 -18.84 9.54
C ALA A 96 1.28 -20.19 8.86
N GLN A 97 1.61 -20.34 7.57
CA GLN A 97 1.29 -21.51 6.74
C GLN A 97 -0.21 -21.85 6.73
N ASP A 98 -1.07 -20.82 6.74
CA ASP A 98 -2.53 -20.97 6.75
C ASP A 98 -3.10 -20.70 5.35
N SER A 99 -3.26 -21.77 4.57
CA SER A 99 -3.80 -21.70 3.20
C SER A 99 -5.19 -21.07 3.13
N GLN A 100 -6.03 -21.28 4.15
CA GLN A 100 -7.39 -20.76 4.14
C GLN A 100 -7.38 -19.24 4.35
N GLN A 101 -6.53 -18.75 5.25
CA GLN A 101 -6.34 -17.30 5.45
C GLN A 101 -5.73 -16.65 4.21
N VAL A 102 -4.74 -17.27 3.57
CA VAL A 102 -4.18 -16.77 2.30
C VAL A 102 -5.28 -16.57 1.26
N LYS A 103 -6.18 -17.55 1.10
CA LYS A 103 -7.30 -17.46 0.14
C LYS A 103 -8.29 -16.36 0.50
N ASN A 104 -8.66 -16.26 1.78
CA ASN A 104 -9.60 -15.24 2.26
C ASN A 104 -9.04 -13.84 1.98
N ILE A 105 -7.77 -13.61 2.32
CA ILE A 105 -7.09 -12.33 2.12
C ILE A 105 -6.89 -12.04 0.64
N GLY A 106 -6.49 -13.04 -0.16
CA GLY A 106 -6.36 -12.91 -1.61
C GLY A 106 -7.65 -12.46 -2.29
N SER A 107 -8.80 -13.01 -1.86
CA SER A 107 -10.12 -12.57 -2.34
C SER A 107 -10.38 -11.09 -2.05
N ASP A 108 -10.03 -10.62 -0.85
CA ASP A 108 -10.22 -9.23 -0.45
C ASP A 108 -9.24 -8.27 -1.15
N VAL A 109 -8.00 -8.70 -1.38
CA VAL A 109 -7.01 -7.99 -2.20
C VAL A 109 -7.55 -7.78 -3.62
N ILE A 110 -8.10 -8.81 -4.26
CA ILE A 110 -8.70 -8.68 -5.61
C ILE A 110 -9.86 -7.68 -5.61
N LYS A 111 -10.74 -7.71 -4.60
CA LYS A 111 -11.87 -6.78 -4.50
C LYS A 111 -11.39 -5.32 -4.44
N LEU A 112 -10.39 -5.04 -3.60
CA LEU A 112 -9.83 -3.69 -3.48
C LEU A 112 -9.06 -3.26 -4.73
N ALA A 113 -8.26 -4.16 -5.31
CA ALA A 113 -7.56 -3.93 -6.57
C ALA A 113 -8.51 -3.60 -7.72
N LYS A 114 -9.63 -4.31 -7.82
CA LYS A 114 -10.68 -4.03 -8.82
C LYS A 114 -11.32 -2.66 -8.61
N ALA A 115 -11.61 -2.29 -7.36
CA ALA A 115 -12.15 -0.96 -7.03
C ALA A 115 -11.16 0.18 -7.37
N LEU A 116 -9.85 -0.10 -7.37
CA LEU A 116 -8.81 0.85 -7.77
C LEU A 116 -8.55 0.89 -9.28
N GLY A 117 -9.06 -0.07 -10.05
CA GLY A 117 -8.89 -0.14 -11.50
C GLY A 117 -7.64 -0.90 -11.97
N VAL A 118 -6.97 -1.64 -11.07
CA VAL A 118 -5.69 -2.33 -11.34
C VAL A 118 -5.83 -3.85 -11.51
N SER A 119 -7.05 -4.37 -11.73
CA SER A 119 -7.36 -5.79 -11.60
C SER A 119 -6.84 -6.71 -12.70
N GLN A 120 -6.59 -6.23 -13.92
CA GLN A 120 -6.31 -7.13 -15.07
C GLN A 120 -5.07 -8.00 -14.87
N ASN A 121 -3.99 -7.44 -14.31
CA ASN A 121 -2.75 -8.18 -14.10
C ASN A 121 -2.74 -8.95 -12.76
N ILE A 122 -3.62 -8.59 -11.83
CA ILE A 122 -3.71 -9.21 -10.49
C ILE A 122 -4.54 -10.49 -10.51
N LEU A 123 -5.57 -10.57 -11.37
CA LEU A 123 -6.40 -11.76 -11.49
C LEU A 123 -5.60 -13.00 -11.94
N SER A 124 -4.66 -12.83 -12.87
CA SER A 124 -3.79 -13.92 -13.32
C SER A 124 -2.91 -14.46 -12.19
N ARG A 125 -2.40 -13.57 -11.33
CA ARG A 125 -1.52 -13.94 -10.20
C ARG A 125 -2.27 -14.58 -9.05
N SER A 126 -3.54 -14.19 -8.86
CA SER A 126 -4.36 -14.78 -7.79
C SER A 126 -4.64 -16.27 -7.99
N ASN A 127 -4.65 -16.78 -9.22
CA ASN A 127 -4.77 -18.20 -9.48
C ASN A 127 -3.50 -18.94 -8.99
N SER A 128 -2.31 -18.44 -9.34
CA SER A 128 -1.04 -18.97 -8.85
C SER A 128 -0.93 -18.94 -7.33
N ILE A 129 -1.37 -17.86 -6.68
CA ILE A 129 -1.43 -17.75 -5.21
C ILE A 129 -2.30 -18.85 -4.60
N ASN A 130 -3.48 -19.11 -5.18
CA ASN A 130 -4.37 -20.15 -4.69
C ASN A 130 -3.74 -21.54 -4.86
N ASP A 131 -3.15 -21.81 -6.02
CA ASP A 131 -2.53 -23.10 -6.33
C ASP A 131 -1.33 -23.39 -5.42
N PHE A 132 -0.47 -22.39 -5.18
CA PHE A 132 0.67 -22.50 -4.25
C PHE A 132 0.22 -22.68 -2.81
N ALA A 133 -0.83 -21.99 -2.38
CA ALA A 133 -1.41 -22.17 -1.04
C ALA A 133 -2.03 -23.57 -0.86
N GLU A 134 -2.66 -24.14 -1.89
CA GLU A 134 -3.23 -25.50 -1.85
C GLU A 134 -2.16 -26.60 -1.83
N THR A 135 -1.04 -26.35 -2.50
CA THR A 135 0.07 -27.31 -2.62
C THR A 135 1.16 -27.13 -1.56
N ASN A 136 0.96 -26.22 -0.61
CA ASN A 136 1.92 -25.87 0.45
C ASN A 136 3.29 -25.39 -0.09
N GLN A 137 3.29 -24.73 -1.25
CA GLN A 137 4.50 -24.16 -1.87
C GLN A 137 4.78 -22.76 -1.30
N TRP A 138 5.15 -22.71 -0.01
CA TRP A 138 5.26 -21.46 0.76
C TRP A 138 6.29 -20.47 0.22
N ASP A 139 7.45 -20.94 -0.21
CA ASP A 139 8.50 -20.08 -0.78
C ASP A 139 8.02 -19.44 -2.10
N SER A 140 7.40 -20.23 -2.98
CA SER A 140 6.81 -19.73 -4.23
C SER A 140 5.62 -18.80 -4.00
N LEU A 141 4.84 -19.06 -2.93
CA LEU A 141 3.73 -18.21 -2.54
C LEU A 141 4.20 -16.85 -2.04
N GLN A 142 5.31 -16.81 -1.29
CA GLN A 142 5.94 -15.56 -0.86
C GLN A 142 6.42 -14.75 -2.07
N GLU A 143 7.12 -15.38 -3.02
CA GLU A 143 7.59 -14.74 -4.25
C GLU A 143 6.43 -14.19 -5.09
N GLU A 144 5.34 -14.95 -5.24
CA GLU A 144 4.17 -14.52 -6.01
C GLU A 144 3.41 -13.36 -5.32
N LEU A 145 3.39 -13.31 -3.98
CA LEU A 145 2.83 -12.17 -3.24
C LEU A 145 3.67 -10.89 -3.44
N GLU A 146 4.99 -10.99 -3.43
CA GLU A 146 5.89 -9.87 -3.75
C GLU A 146 5.69 -9.39 -5.18
N ALA A 147 5.62 -10.33 -6.14
CA ALA A 147 5.33 -10.02 -7.54
C ALA A 147 3.96 -9.34 -7.70
N THR A 148 2.95 -9.79 -6.96
CA THR A 148 1.61 -9.18 -6.95
C THR A 148 1.65 -7.75 -6.39
N GLN A 149 2.38 -7.52 -5.29
CA GLN A 149 2.56 -6.19 -4.75
C GLN A 149 3.26 -5.25 -5.74
N ASN A 150 4.28 -5.73 -6.44
CA ASN A 150 5.00 -4.94 -7.43
C ASN A 150 4.11 -4.62 -8.65
N GLU A 151 3.29 -5.58 -9.08
CA GLU A 151 2.32 -5.37 -10.15
C GLU A 151 1.27 -4.31 -9.78
N VAL A 152 0.73 -4.35 -8.55
CA VAL A 152 -0.16 -3.30 -8.03
C VAL A 152 0.51 -1.92 -8.14
N LYS A 153 1.74 -1.80 -7.66
CA LYS A 153 2.47 -0.52 -7.68
C LYS A 153 2.71 -0.03 -9.11
N ASN A 154 3.16 -0.90 -10.00
CA ASN A 154 3.44 -0.57 -11.41
C ASN A 154 2.17 -0.19 -12.16
N SER A 155 1.07 -0.93 -11.95
CA SER A 155 -0.23 -0.64 -12.55
C SER A 155 -0.79 0.71 -12.07
N MET A 156 -0.61 1.08 -10.81
CA MET A 156 -1.02 2.39 -10.31
C MET A 156 -0.13 3.54 -10.83
N GLN A 157 1.18 3.31 -10.99
CA GLN A 157 2.09 4.29 -11.57
C GLN A 157 1.74 4.64 -13.02
N SER A 158 1.34 3.66 -13.83
CA SER A 158 0.94 3.88 -15.23
C SER A 158 -0.36 4.69 -15.38
N HIS A 159 -1.15 4.83 -14.30
CA HIS A 159 -2.38 5.62 -14.25
C HIS A 159 -2.19 7.01 -13.61
N SER A 160 -0.95 7.44 -13.37
CA SER A 160 -0.63 8.70 -12.65
C SER A 160 -1.15 8.76 -11.20
N ASP A 161 -1.46 7.62 -10.59
CA ASP A 161 -1.93 7.50 -9.20
C ASP A 161 -0.75 7.36 -8.22
N GLN A 162 0.26 8.22 -8.34
CA GLN A 162 1.49 8.12 -7.53
C GLN A 162 1.21 8.24 -6.02
N ASP A 163 0.25 9.08 -5.63
CA ASP A 163 -0.19 9.22 -4.24
C ASP A 163 -0.84 7.95 -3.70
N LEU A 164 -1.54 7.18 -4.53
CA LEU A 164 -2.15 5.93 -4.11
C LEU A 164 -1.10 4.84 -3.91
N VAL A 165 -0.04 4.81 -4.72
CA VAL A 165 1.11 3.90 -4.53
C VAL A 165 1.78 4.14 -3.17
N ILE A 166 1.94 5.41 -2.81
CA ILE A 166 2.46 5.80 -1.49
C ILE A 166 1.54 5.28 -0.39
N LEU A 167 0.22 5.43 -0.54
CA LEU A 167 -0.75 4.95 0.44
C LEU A 167 -0.77 3.42 0.57
N VAL A 168 -0.67 2.66 -0.54
CA VAL A 168 -0.50 1.20 -0.49
C VAL A 168 0.76 0.84 0.30
N SER A 169 1.86 1.55 0.06
CA SER A 169 3.10 1.30 0.79
C SER A 169 2.94 1.60 2.29
N ILE A 170 2.43 2.79 2.64
CA ILE A 170 2.17 3.21 4.03
C ILE A 170 1.23 2.21 4.74
N GLY A 171 0.19 1.73 4.06
CA GLY A 171 -0.75 0.75 4.61
C GLY A 171 -0.06 -0.56 5.00
N GLY A 172 0.83 -1.06 4.13
CA GLY A 172 1.64 -2.24 4.42
C GLY A 172 2.58 -2.02 5.60
N TRP A 173 3.18 -0.84 5.71
CA TRP A 173 4.06 -0.48 6.83
C TRP A 173 3.34 -0.33 8.16
N ILE A 174 2.22 0.39 8.20
CA ILE A 174 1.40 0.53 9.41
C ILE A 174 1.06 -0.86 9.94
N ARG A 175 0.63 -1.74 9.04
CA ARG A 175 0.29 -3.11 9.41
C ARG A 175 1.51 -3.90 9.88
N GLY A 176 2.61 -3.85 9.13
CA GLY A 176 3.86 -4.53 9.49
C GLY A 176 4.38 -4.10 10.86
N THR A 177 4.51 -2.79 11.10
CA THR A 177 4.94 -2.24 12.38
C THR A 177 4.00 -2.62 13.53
N GLN A 178 2.68 -2.67 13.29
CA GLN A 178 1.72 -3.16 14.30
C GLN A 178 2.02 -4.61 14.69
N VAL A 179 2.28 -5.50 13.72
CA VAL A 179 2.66 -6.90 14.01
C VAL A 179 3.96 -6.96 14.80
N VAL A 180 4.98 -6.25 14.33
CA VAL A 180 6.31 -6.24 14.92
C VAL A 180 6.23 -5.82 16.39
N SER A 181 5.62 -4.67 16.64
CA SER A 181 5.52 -4.10 17.98
C SER A 181 4.69 -4.98 18.91
N GLY A 182 3.60 -5.58 18.42
CA GLY A 182 2.83 -6.58 19.17
C GLY A 182 3.65 -7.82 19.52
N SER A 183 4.44 -8.34 18.58
CA SER A 183 5.32 -9.49 18.80
C SER A 183 6.41 -9.18 19.83
N VAL A 184 7.04 -8.01 19.76
CA VAL A 184 8.07 -7.60 20.73
C VAL A 184 7.46 -7.39 22.11
N ALA A 185 6.30 -6.75 22.21
CA ALA A 185 5.63 -6.50 23.50
C ALA A 185 5.11 -7.77 24.19
N ALA A 186 4.94 -8.86 23.45
CA ALA A 186 4.51 -10.15 23.98
C ALA A 186 5.68 -11.05 24.43
N ASN A 187 6.93 -10.64 24.15
CA ASN A 187 8.16 -11.28 24.67
C ASN A 187 8.61 -10.60 25.96
#